data_AF-A0A9E3W199-F1
#
_entry.id   AF-A0A9E3W199-F1
#
_cell.length_a   1.000
_cell.length_b   1.000
_cell.length_c   1.000
_cell.angle_alpha   90.00
_cell.angle_beta   90.00
_cell.angle_gamma   90.00
#
_symmetry.space_group_name_H-M   'P 1'
#
loop_
_entity.id
_entity.type
_entity.pdbx_description
1 polymer ?
#
loop_
_entity_poly.entity_id
_entity_poly.type
_entity_poly.pdbx_seq_one_letter_code
_entity_poly.pdbx_strand_id
1 'polypeptide(L)'
;MREVQKLIVLIILTATFTSCFKDDERVTPFDRGDRITDTIPLTRVNPGGSVQLYLNQVYYSLNDSAIVSINEKTSFDLAFDASENGSRIWLNTANFMLAGKSDETELEAVNSAAGLELIYDPSSGNPDSTAIGNWFEVQEADTLYSKLVYVIDRGYDEAG
;
A
#
# COMPACT_ATOMS: atom_id res chain seq x y z
N MET A 1 62.26 31.22 -6.14
CA MET A 1 62.46 29.75 -6.13
C MET A 1 61.43 29.02 -5.26
N ARG A 2 61.21 29.41 -3.99
CA ARG A 2 60.27 28.74 -3.08
C ARG A 2 58.79 28.77 -3.53
N GLU A 3 58.33 29.87 -4.12
CA GLU A 3 56.94 29.99 -4.61
C GLU A 3 56.68 29.19 -5.89
N VAL A 4 57.69 29.07 -6.76
CA VAL A 4 57.63 28.24 -7.98
C VAL A 4 57.58 26.75 -7.61
N GLN A 5 58.32 26.33 -6.57
CA GLN A 5 58.28 24.96 -6.06
C GLN A 5 56.92 24.60 -5.47
N LYS A 6 56.27 25.51 -4.73
CA LYS A 6 54.90 25.28 -4.23
C LYS A 6 53.89 25.16 -5.36
N LEU A 7 54.02 25.97 -6.41
CA LEU A 7 53.13 25.91 -7.57
C LEU A 7 53.28 24.58 -8.33
N ILE A 8 54.52 24.09 -8.49
CA ILE A 8 54.79 22.79 -9.11
C ILE A 8 54.20 21.65 -8.27
N VAL A 9 54.37 21.68 -6.95
CA VAL A 9 53.79 20.67 -6.05
C VAL A 9 52.27 20.69 -6.11
N LEU A 10 51.64 21.87 -6.16
CA LEU A 10 50.19 22.00 -6.27
C LEU A 10 49.67 21.43 -7.59
N ILE A 11 50.35 21.72 -8.72
CA ILE A 11 49.98 21.20 -10.04
C ILE A 11 50.08 19.66 -10.07
N ILE A 12 51.16 19.11 -9.53
CA ILE A 12 51.36 17.65 -9.44
C ILE A 12 50.27 17.01 -8.57
N LEU A 13 49.94 17.63 -7.43
CA LEU A 13 48.89 17.13 -6.54
C LEU A 13 47.52 17.14 -7.23
N THR A 14 47.17 18.20 -7.97
CA THR A 14 45.90 18.26 -8.71
C THR A 14 45.83 17.26 -9.87
N ALA A 15 46.97 16.96 -10.51
CA ALA A 15 47.02 15.96 -11.58
C ALA A 15 46.82 14.53 -11.07
N THR A 16 47.15 14.25 -9.80
CA THR A 16 46.95 12.91 -9.21
C THR A 16 45.51 12.57 -8.82
N PHE A 17 44.58 13.56 -8.85
CA PHE A 17 43.16 13.33 -8.51
C PHE A 17 42.27 13.03 -9.72
N THR A 18 42.79 12.91 -10.94
CA THR A 18 42.01 12.45 -12.09
C THR A 18 41.96 10.92 -12.10
N SER A 19 41.21 10.34 -11.17
CA SER A 19 40.87 8.91 -11.20
C SER A 19 40.01 8.65 -12.43
N CYS A 20 40.57 7.96 -13.43
CA CYS A 20 39.81 7.36 -14.51
C CYS A 20 38.99 6.21 -13.91
N PHE A 21 37.80 6.52 -13.39
CA PHE A 21 36.85 5.49 -12.99
C PHE A 21 36.58 4.64 -14.22
N LYS A 22 36.78 3.33 -14.10
CA LYS A 22 36.39 2.39 -15.14
C LYS A 22 34.90 2.60 -15.40
N ASP A 23 34.53 2.78 -16.67
CA ASP A 23 33.12 2.89 -17.06
C ASP A 23 32.34 1.72 -16.45
N ASP A 24 31.22 2.03 -15.80
CA ASP A 24 30.38 1.02 -15.18
C ASP A 24 29.80 0.14 -16.29
N GLU A 25 30.37 -1.07 -16.42
CA GLU A 25 29.91 -2.03 -17.42
C GLU A 25 28.54 -2.52 -16.97
N ARG A 26 27.50 -2.14 -17.72
CA ARG A 26 26.13 -2.60 -17.47
C ARG A 26 26.13 -4.13 -17.42
N VAL A 27 25.90 -4.67 -16.22
CA VAL A 27 25.69 -6.11 -16.06
C VAL A 27 24.48 -6.49 -16.91
N THR A 28 24.69 -7.35 -17.90
CA THR A 28 23.61 -7.89 -18.71
C THR A 28 22.65 -8.64 -17.79
N PRO A 29 21.34 -8.31 -17.79
CA PRO A 29 20.38 -9.04 -16.98
C PRO A 29 20.50 -10.54 -17.20
N PHE A 30 20.48 -11.31 -16.12
CA PHE A 30 20.50 -12.75 -16.20
C PHE A 30 19.33 -13.23 -17.08
N ASP A 31 19.59 -14.18 -17.97
CA ASP A 31 18.53 -14.78 -18.79
C ASP A 31 17.60 -15.57 -17.86
N ARG A 32 16.36 -15.08 -17.70
CA ARG A 32 15.37 -15.68 -16.81
C ARG A 32 14.60 -16.83 -17.49
N GLY A 33 15.03 -17.26 -18.68
CA GLY A 33 14.37 -18.29 -19.48
C GLY A 33 13.04 -17.81 -20.08
N ASP A 34 12.16 -18.76 -20.37
CA ASP A 34 10.85 -18.50 -20.96
C ASP A 34 9.93 -17.81 -19.96
N ARG A 35 9.76 -16.48 -20.10
CA ARG A 35 8.83 -15.69 -19.30
C ARG A 35 7.61 -15.27 -20.12
N ILE A 36 6.44 -15.40 -19.52
CA ILE A 36 5.23 -14.73 -20.00
C ILE A 36 5.25 -13.31 -19.42
N THR A 37 5.08 -12.30 -20.27
CA THR A 37 5.05 -10.89 -19.87
C THR A 37 3.69 -10.32 -20.18
N ASP A 38 3.09 -9.63 -19.21
CA ASP A 38 1.81 -8.94 -19.39
C ASP A 38 1.87 -7.52 -18.81
N THR A 39 0.98 -6.65 -19.28
CA THR A 39 0.88 -5.25 -18.85
C THR A 39 -0.46 -5.03 -18.15
N ILE A 40 -0.41 -4.66 -16.87
CA ILE A 40 -1.60 -4.42 -16.06
C ILE A 40 -2.04 -2.95 -16.18
N PRO A 41 -3.23 -2.65 -16.72
CA PRO A 41 -3.69 -1.27 -16.90
C PRO A 41 -4.26 -0.70 -15.59
N LEU A 42 -3.48 0.12 -14.89
CA LEU A 42 -3.89 0.78 -13.64
C LEU A 42 -4.54 2.17 -13.85
N THR A 43 -4.71 2.60 -15.11
CA THR A 43 -5.04 3.99 -15.46
C THR A 43 -6.29 4.09 -16.32
N ARG A 44 -7.02 5.21 -16.21
CA ARG A 44 -8.09 5.61 -17.14
C ARG A 44 -7.68 6.85 -17.92
N VAL A 45 -7.94 6.86 -19.22
CA VAL A 45 -7.84 8.05 -20.07
C VAL A 45 -9.24 8.65 -20.19
N ASN A 46 -9.46 9.82 -19.63
CA ASN A 46 -10.76 10.50 -19.70
C ASN A 46 -10.94 11.21 -21.06
N PRO A 47 -12.19 11.50 -21.46
CA PRO A 47 -12.45 12.40 -22.59
C PRO A 47 -11.68 13.72 -22.41
N GLY A 48 -10.87 14.11 -23.39
CA GLY A 48 -9.98 15.29 -23.30
C GLY A 48 -8.52 14.98 -23.00
N GLY A 49 -8.14 13.71 -22.86
CA GLY A 49 -6.74 13.26 -22.83
C GLY A 49 -6.05 13.32 -21.47
N SER A 50 -6.76 13.72 -20.41
CA SER A 50 -6.24 13.62 -19.04
C SER A 50 -6.16 12.16 -18.60
N VAL A 51 -5.05 11.76 -17.97
CA VAL A 51 -4.83 10.42 -17.45
C VAL A 51 -5.03 10.41 -15.94
N GLN A 52 -5.91 9.55 -15.45
CA GLN A 52 -6.08 9.27 -14.01
C GLN A 52 -5.28 8.03 -13.65
N LEU A 53 -4.33 8.19 -12.74
CA LEU A 53 -3.44 7.13 -12.27
C LEU A 53 -4.07 6.42 -11.06
N TYR A 54 -3.78 5.12 -10.93
CA TYR A 54 -4.18 4.29 -9.77
C TYR A 54 -5.69 4.26 -9.48
N LEU A 55 -6.51 4.38 -10.53
CA LEU A 55 -7.97 4.30 -10.41
C LEU A 55 -8.44 2.86 -10.14
N ASN A 56 -7.77 1.89 -10.77
CA ASN A 56 -8.30 0.54 -10.85
C ASN A 56 -7.60 -0.42 -9.88
N GLN A 57 -8.39 -1.28 -9.24
CA GLN A 57 -7.95 -2.55 -8.70
C GLN A 57 -8.10 -3.62 -9.79
N VAL A 58 -7.01 -4.34 -10.11
CA VAL A 58 -6.99 -5.36 -11.16
C VAL A 58 -6.70 -6.73 -10.57
N TYR A 59 -7.59 -7.69 -10.84
CA TYR A 59 -7.41 -9.09 -10.46
C TYR A 59 -6.89 -9.87 -11.67
N TYR A 60 -5.72 -10.51 -11.52
CA TYR A 60 -5.03 -11.23 -12.58
C TYR A 60 -4.84 -12.70 -12.22
N SER A 61 -5.27 -13.61 -13.10
CA SER A 61 -5.02 -15.04 -12.97
C SER A 61 -3.66 -15.38 -13.57
N LEU A 62 -2.74 -15.84 -12.73
CA LEU A 62 -1.45 -16.35 -13.20
C LEU A 62 -1.58 -17.67 -13.96
N ASN A 63 -2.57 -18.49 -13.60
CA ASN A 63 -2.83 -19.77 -14.27
C ASN A 63 -3.30 -19.55 -15.71
N ASP A 64 -4.21 -18.59 -15.90
CA ASP A 64 -4.82 -18.33 -17.21
C ASP A 64 -4.08 -17.23 -17.98
N SER A 65 -3.12 -16.56 -17.35
CA SER A 65 -2.42 -15.39 -17.88
C SER A 65 -3.40 -14.33 -18.39
N ALA A 66 -4.40 -14.00 -17.57
CA ALA A 66 -5.50 -13.12 -17.96
C ALA A 66 -6.02 -12.27 -16.80
N ILE A 67 -6.49 -11.07 -17.13
CA ILE A 67 -7.27 -10.23 -16.21
C ILE A 67 -8.64 -10.86 -16.04
N VAL A 68 -9.01 -11.18 -14.80
CA VAL A 68 -10.32 -11.78 -14.46
C VAL A 68 -11.33 -10.73 -14.00
N SER A 69 -10.88 -9.59 -13.50
CA SER A 69 -11.75 -8.48 -13.08
C SER A 69 -10.97 -7.16 -12.98
N ILE A 70 -11.65 -6.05 -13.25
CA ILE A 70 -11.19 -4.68 -13.05
C ILE A 70 -12.30 -3.91 -12.35
N ASN A 71 -12.01 -3.32 -11.20
CA ASN A 71 -12.94 -2.49 -10.45
C ASN A 71 -12.29 -1.15 -10.11
N GLU A 72 -13.09 -0.11 -9.88
CA GLU A 72 -12.55 1.12 -9.29
C GLU A 72 -12.10 0.84 -7.86
N LYS A 73 -10.96 1.40 -7.44
CA LYS A 73 -10.42 1.15 -6.09
C LYS A 73 -11.38 1.59 -5.00
N THR A 74 -12.31 2.51 -5.28
CA THR A 74 -13.32 3.05 -4.37
C THR A 74 -14.62 2.24 -4.33
N SER A 75 -14.72 1.14 -5.09
CA SER A 75 -15.97 0.39 -5.23
C SER A 75 -16.41 -0.37 -3.98
N PHE A 76 -15.59 -0.40 -2.93
CA PHE A 76 -15.90 -1.02 -1.65
C PHE A 76 -15.27 -0.24 -0.49
N ASP A 77 -15.87 -0.36 0.70
CA ASP A 77 -15.32 0.22 1.94
C ASP A 77 -14.79 -0.90 2.86
N LEU A 78 -15.60 -1.95 3.05
CA LEU A 78 -15.28 -3.07 3.95
C LEU A 78 -15.29 -4.40 3.19
N ALA A 79 -14.33 -5.26 3.50
CA ALA A 79 -14.30 -6.65 3.05
C ALA A 79 -14.51 -7.59 4.23
N PHE A 80 -15.33 -8.63 4.02
CA PHE A 80 -15.70 -9.60 5.05
C PHE A 80 -15.13 -10.98 4.69
N ASP A 81 -14.60 -11.68 5.68
CA ASP A 81 -14.16 -13.06 5.52
C ASP A 81 -15.37 -13.96 5.27
N ALA A 82 -15.44 -14.54 4.07
CA ALA A 82 -16.54 -15.39 3.63
C ALA A 82 -16.26 -16.88 3.81
N SER A 83 -15.20 -17.26 4.53
CA SER A 83 -14.97 -18.66 4.90
C SER A 83 -16.00 -19.14 5.93
N GLU A 84 -16.17 -20.45 6.06
CA GLU A 84 -17.17 -21.08 6.95
C GLU A 84 -17.06 -20.60 8.41
N ASN A 85 -15.84 -20.34 8.88
CA ASN A 85 -15.55 -19.82 10.22
C ASN A 85 -14.91 -18.42 10.16
N GLY A 86 -15.08 -17.74 9.03
CA GLY A 86 -14.53 -16.43 8.74
C GLY A 86 -15.25 -15.35 9.53
N SER A 87 -14.47 -14.42 10.07
CA SER A 87 -15.02 -13.32 10.87
C SER A 87 -14.22 -12.04 10.78
N ARG A 88 -13.16 -12.04 9.99
CA ARG A 88 -12.30 -10.87 9.84
C ARG A 88 -13.00 -9.83 8.97
N ILE A 89 -12.74 -8.58 9.33
CA ILE A 89 -13.19 -7.41 8.58
C ILE A 89 -11.94 -6.63 8.22
N TRP A 90 -11.79 -6.31 6.94
CA TRP A 90 -10.71 -5.49 6.42
C TRP A 90 -11.27 -4.16 5.91
N LEU A 91 -10.50 -3.11 6.13
CA LEU A 91 -10.71 -1.81 5.51
C LEU A 91 -10.17 -1.80 4.08
N ASN A 92 -10.74 -0.96 3.23
CA ASN A 92 -10.16 -0.69 1.93
C ASN A 92 -8.91 0.20 2.05
N THR A 93 -7.76 -0.43 2.24
CA THR A 93 -6.47 0.27 2.36
C THR A 93 -6.06 1.03 1.10
N ALA A 94 -6.64 0.75 -0.07
CA ALA A 94 -6.39 1.51 -1.30
C ALA A 94 -6.92 2.96 -1.23
N ASN A 95 -7.85 3.23 -0.32
CA ASN A 95 -8.41 4.56 -0.07
C ASN A 95 -7.83 5.21 1.18
N PHE A 96 -6.83 4.61 1.83
CA PHE A 96 -6.29 5.08 3.12
C PHE A 96 -7.37 5.14 4.23
N MET A 97 -8.29 4.18 4.22
CA MET A 97 -9.31 4.06 5.26
C MET A 97 -8.71 3.82 6.65
N LEU A 98 -9.39 4.36 7.66
CA LEU A 98 -9.04 4.19 9.06
C LEU A 98 -10.27 3.75 9.85
N ALA A 99 -10.05 3.04 10.96
CA ALA A 99 -11.10 2.77 11.93
C ALA A 99 -10.64 3.17 13.34
N GLY A 100 -11.59 3.68 14.12
CA GLY A 100 -11.42 3.97 15.54
C GLY A 100 -12.48 3.26 16.34
N LYS A 101 -12.06 2.51 17.35
CA LYS A 101 -12.94 1.81 18.28
C LYS A 101 -13.31 2.75 19.43
N SER A 102 -14.61 2.93 19.70
CA SER A 102 -15.08 3.63 20.89
C SER A 102 -15.22 2.68 22.08
N ASP A 103 -15.43 3.26 23.27
CA ASP A 103 -15.81 2.52 24.48
C ASP A 103 -17.35 2.44 24.65
N GLU A 104 -18.11 2.94 23.67
CA GLU A 104 -19.57 3.00 23.70
C GLU A 104 -20.20 1.77 23.03
N THR A 105 -21.33 1.32 23.57
CA THR A 105 -22.11 0.20 22.99
C THR A 105 -23.39 0.64 22.29
N GLU A 106 -23.76 1.91 22.42
CA GLU A 106 -24.95 2.50 21.81
C GLU A 106 -24.53 3.39 20.63
N LEU A 107 -25.06 3.13 19.44
CA LEU A 107 -24.67 3.86 18.23
C LEU A 107 -24.90 5.38 18.37
N GLU A 108 -25.99 5.78 19.01
CA GLU A 108 -26.35 7.19 19.24
C GLU A 108 -25.43 7.93 20.20
N ALA A 109 -24.63 7.22 21.00
CA ALA A 109 -23.64 7.82 21.90
C ALA A 109 -22.39 8.32 21.15
N VAL A 110 -22.16 7.84 19.92
CA VAL A 110 -21.00 8.20 19.10
C VAL A 110 -21.42 9.06 17.92
N ASN A 111 -21.14 10.36 18.02
CA ASN A 111 -21.44 11.33 16.96
C ASN A 111 -20.19 12.00 16.36
N SER A 112 -19.00 11.56 16.77
CA SER A 112 -17.72 12.10 16.33
C SER A 112 -16.60 11.07 16.49
N ALA A 113 -15.55 11.19 15.67
CA ALA A 113 -14.29 10.48 15.85
C ALA A 113 -13.36 11.14 16.88
N ALA A 114 -13.74 12.29 17.45
CA ALA A 114 -12.89 13.05 18.34
C ALA A 114 -12.46 12.22 19.57
N GLY A 115 -11.15 12.13 19.80
CA GLY A 115 -10.57 11.37 20.91
C GLY A 115 -10.38 9.88 20.64
N LEU A 116 -10.84 9.36 19.50
CA LEU A 116 -10.57 7.99 19.07
C LEU A 116 -9.19 7.90 18.41
N GLU A 117 -8.48 6.80 18.67
CA GLU A 117 -7.29 6.43 17.91
C GLU A 117 -7.73 5.79 16.59
N LEU A 118 -7.45 6.47 15.47
CA LEU A 118 -7.75 5.99 14.12
C LEU A 118 -6.53 5.26 13.56
N ILE A 119 -6.69 3.99 13.22
CA ILE A 119 -5.62 3.13 12.70
C ILE A 119 -5.99 2.50 11.37
N TYR A 120 -4.97 2.17 10.57
CA TYR A 120 -5.09 1.47 9.28
C TYR A 120 -4.84 -0.03 9.45
N ASP A 121 -5.37 -0.82 8.52
CA ASP A 121 -4.98 -2.23 8.42
C ASP A 121 -3.52 -2.35 7.96
N PRO A 122 -2.71 -3.25 8.56
CA PRO A 122 -1.33 -3.45 8.18
C PRO A 122 -1.18 -3.86 6.69
N SER A 123 -0.27 -3.21 5.99
CA SER A 123 0.05 -3.54 4.58
C SER A 123 0.78 -4.88 4.40
N SER A 124 0.96 -5.65 5.48
CA SER A 124 1.53 -7.00 5.43
C SER A 124 0.53 -8.05 4.95
N GLY A 125 -0.77 -7.73 4.94
CA GLY A 125 -1.83 -8.70 4.70
C GLY A 125 -2.01 -9.69 5.86
N ASN A 126 -1.37 -9.46 7.01
CA ASN A 126 -1.56 -10.29 8.19
C ASN A 126 -2.95 -10.02 8.80
N PRO A 127 -3.83 -11.03 8.85
CA PRO A 127 -5.21 -10.83 9.27
C PRO A 127 -5.43 -10.75 10.79
N ASP A 128 -4.38 -10.94 11.61
CA ASP A 128 -4.47 -10.88 13.07
C ASP A 128 -4.44 -9.45 13.64
N SER A 129 -4.14 -8.45 12.81
CA SER A 129 -3.81 -7.09 13.22
C SER A 129 -4.65 -6.04 12.50
N THR A 130 -5.86 -6.40 12.02
CA THR A 130 -6.76 -5.43 11.37
C THR A 130 -7.25 -4.38 12.38
N ALA A 131 -7.61 -3.20 11.87
CA ALA A 131 -8.08 -2.07 12.66
C ALA A 131 -9.37 -2.39 13.45
N ILE A 132 -10.22 -3.27 12.91
CA ILE A 132 -11.43 -3.77 13.58
C ILE A 132 -11.08 -4.88 14.58
N GLY A 133 -10.08 -5.71 14.28
CA GLY A 133 -9.67 -6.82 15.13
C GLY A 133 -10.78 -7.84 15.39
N ASN A 134 -10.75 -8.45 16.59
CA ASN A 134 -11.77 -9.40 17.02
C ASN A 134 -12.96 -8.67 17.62
N TRP A 135 -14.08 -8.66 16.91
CA TRP A 135 -15.33 -8.00 17.34
C TRP A 135 -16.30 -8.95 18.06
N PHE A 136 -15.98 -10.25 18.10
CA PHE A 136 -16.70 -11.30 18.80
C PHE A 136 -15.73 -12.36 19.36
N GLU A 137 -16.21 -13.14 20.31
CA GLU A 137 -15.55 -14.31 20.88
C GLU A 137 -16.55 -15.47 20.96
N VAL A 138 -16.08 -16.68 20.72
CA VAL A 138 -16.90 -17.90 20.89
C VAL A 138 -16.58 -18.48 22.27
N GLN A 139 -17.60 -18.62 23.12
CA GLN A 139 -17.50 -19.26 24.44
C GLN A 139 -18.43 -20.47 24.50
N GLU A 140 -17.83 -21.66 24.58
CA GLU A 140 -18.54 -22.95 24.57
C GLU A 140 -19.51 -23.08 23.37
N ALA A 141 -20.82 -22.93 23.61
CA ALA A 141 -21.89 -23.06 22.63
C ALA A 141 -22.54 -21.71 22.26
N ASP A 142 -21.97 -20.59 22.72
CA ASP A 142 -22.49 -19.25 22.48
C ASP A 142 -21.45 -18.30 21.88
N THR A 143 -21.93 -17.24 21.26
CA THR A 143 -21.11 -16.18 20.65
C THR A 143 -21.35 -14.87 21.38
N LEU A 144 -20.28 -14.33 21.97
CA LEU A 144 -20.30 -13.03 22.62
C LEU A 144 -19.76 -11.96 21.67
N TYR A 145 -20.57 -10.93 21.43
CA TYR A 145 -20.17 -9.77 20.65
C TYR A 145 -19.68 -8.67 21.58
N SER A 146 -18.62 -7.96 21.17
CA SER A 146 -18.10 -6.80 21.92
C SER A 146 -19.15 -5.67 22.06
N LYS A 147 -20.05 -5.54 21.08
CA LYS A 147 -21.06 -4.46 20.93
C LYS A 147 -20.46 -3.05 20.82
N LEU A 148 -19.14 -2.92 20.76
CA LEU A 148 -18.47 -1.64 20.67
C LEU A 148 -18.76 -0.98 19.32
N VAL A 149 -18.94 0.33 19.34
CA VAL A 149 -19.17 1.14 18.15
C VAL A 149 -17.83 1.51 17.52
N TYR A 150 -17.73 1.36 16.21
CA TYR A 150 -16.56 1.76 15.43
C TYR A 150 -16.91 2.96 14.56
N VAL A 151 -16.02 3.93 14.51
CA VAL A 151 -16.07 5.05 13.56
C VAL A 151 -15.12 4.73 12.42
N ILE A 152 -15.64 4.79 11.19
CA ILE A 152 -14.88 4.50 9.97
C ILE A 152 -14.62 5.81 9.24
N ASP A 153 -13.34 6.15 9.06
CA ASP A 153 -12.92 7.14 8.10
C ASP A 153 -12.76 6.44 6.73
N ARG A 154 -13.55 6.88 5.75
CA ARG A 154 -13.57 6.31 4.40
C ARG A 154 -12.36 6.73 3.55
N GLY A 155 -11.54 7.65 4.06
CA GLY A 155 -10.33 8.10 3.41
C GLY A 155 -10.60 8.89 2.13
N TYR A 156 -9.79 8.66 1.11
CA TYR A 156 -9.79 9.42 -0.13
C TYR A 156 -10.73 8.84 -1.19
N ASP A 157 -11.31 9.73 -1.99
CA ASP A 157 -12.13 9.38 -3.15
C ASP A 157 -11.26 9.10 -4.41
N GLU A 158 -11.89 9.09 -5.59
CA GLU A 158 -11.19 8.84 -6.85
C GLU A 158 -10.21 9.96 -7.24
N ALA A 159 -10.37 11.17 -6.69
CA ALA A 159 -9.48 12.31 -6.95
C ALA A 159 -8.21 12.28 -6.09
N GLY A 160 -8.25 11.56 -4.96
CA GLY A 160 -7.14 11.45 -4.01
C GLY A 160 -7.17 12.50 -2.92
#